data_AF-A0A2N8BSG8-F1
#
_entry.id   AF-A0A2N8BSG8-F1
#
_cell.length_a   1.000
_cell.length_b   1.000
_cell.length_c   1.000
_cell.angle_alpha   90.00
_cell.angle_beta   90.00
_cell.angle_gamma   90.00
#
_symmetry.space_group_name_H-M   'P 1'
#
loop_
_entity.id
_entity.type
_entity.pdbx_description
1 polymer ?
#
loop_
_entity_poly.entity_id
_entity_poly.type
_entity_poly.pdbx_seq_one_letter_code
_entity_poly.pdbx_strand_id
1 'polypeptide(L)'
;TATLSNPAGTPMTVTLSNGAVINIEAGKTTGSVVVDTPANDVYKNGSTVSTTIESTSGGNFEQLTPSTTPAVTTITDSIDNTGLTLTANNTITEGGQITYTATLTNPAGTAMSVTLSNGAVINIEAGKTSGSVVVDTPANDVYKNGSTVSTTIESTTGGNFEQLTPSTTPA
;
A
#
# COMPACT_ATOMS: atom_id res chain seq x y z
N THR A 1 -7.93 -15.71 -20.64
CA THR A 1 -8.70 -16.41 -21.68
C THR A 1 -7.77 -16.89 -22.77
N ALA A 2 -7.96 -18.11 -23.25
CA ALA A 2 -7.30 -18.64 -24.45
C ALA A 2 -8.33 -18.81 -25.57
N THR A 3 -7.94 -18.51 -26.80
CA THR A 3 -8.80 -18.59 -27.99
C THR A 3 -8.07 -19.35 -29.10
N LEU A 4 -8.76 -20.33 -29.69
CA LEU A 4 -8.31 -21.12 -30.83
C LEU A 4 -8.96 -20.59 -32.11
N SER A 5 -8.25 -20.70 -33.23
CA SER A 5 -8.81 -20.37 -34.55
C SER A 5 -9.84 -21.39 -35.03
N ASN A 6 -9.81 -22.61 -34.49
CA ASN A 6 -10.67 -23.72 -34.86
C ASN A 6 -11.10 -24.50 -33.60
N PRO A 7 -12.27 -25.15 -33.60
CA PRO A 7 -12.72 -25.97 -32.48
C PRO A 7 -11.73 -27.10 -32.16
N ALA A 8 -11.50 -27.37 -30.88
CA ALA A 8 -10.68 -28.49 -30.44
C ALA A 8 -11.35 -29.83 -30.78
N GLY A 9 -10.67 -30.76 -31.45
CA GLY A 9 -11.18 -32.10 -31.75
C GLY A 9 -11.27 -33.02 -30.53
N THR A 10 -10.44 -32.78 -29.53
CA THR A 10 -10.47 -33.42 -28.20
C THR A 10 -10.30 -32.35 -27.11
N PRO A 11 -10.54 -32.65 -25.82
CA PRO A 11 -10.23 -31.70 -24.76
C PRO A 11 -8.77 -31.24 -24.83
N MET A 12 -8.56 -29.95 -24.59
CA MET A 12 -7.25 -29.31 -24.65
C MET A 12 -6.96 -28.61 -23.33
N THR A 13 -5.69 -28.65 -22.92
CA THR A 13 -5.17 -27.90 -21.78
C THR A 13 -4.13 -26.90 -22.25
N VAL A 14 -4.20 -25.67 -21.75
CA VAL A 14 -3.19 -24.63 -21.90
C VAL A 14 -2.64 -24.32 -20.51
N THR A 15 -1.36 -24.60 -20.29
CA THR A 15 -0.65 -24.23 -19.07
C THR A 15 0.01 -22.89 -19.29
N LEU A 16 -0.26 -21.94 -18.40
CA LEU A 16 0.30 -20.60 -18.43
C LEU A 16 1.55 -20.53 -17.55
N SER A 17 2.45 -19.57 -17.85
CA SER A 17 3.73 -19.40 -17.12
C SER A 17 3.58 -19.08 -15.62
N ASN A 18 2.39 -18.68 -15.17
CA ASN A 18 2.05 -18.49 -13.76
C ASN A 18 1.49 -19.77 -13.10
N GLY A 19 1.53 -20.91 -13.79
CA GLY A 19 1.00 -22.20 -13.33
C GLY A 19 -0.52 -22.37 -13.50
N ALA A 20 -1.25 -21.34 -13.92
CA ALA A 20 -2.68 -21.46 -14.16
C ALA A 20 -2.98 -22.34 -15.39
N VAL A 21 -4.05 -23.12 -15.30
CA VAL A 21 -4.47 -24.04 -16.36
C VAL A 21 -5.80 -23.57 -16.95
N ILE A 22 -5.83 -23.42 -18.27
CA ILE A 22 -7.06 -23.20 -19.02
C ILE A 22 -7.45 -24.51 -19.71
N ASN A 23 -8.67 -24.97 -19.44
CA ASN A 23 -9.28 -26.09 -20.15
C ASN A 23 -10.17 -25.58 -21.28
N ILE A 24 -10.02 -26.18 -22.46
CA ILE A 24 -10.90 -25.96 -23.61
C ILE A 24 -11.54 -27.32 -23.92
N GLU A 25 -12.86 -27.39 -23.83
CA GLU A 25 -13.60 -28.62 -24.09
C GLU A 25 -13.56 -29.00 -25.58
N ALA A 26 -13.78 -30.28 -25.88
CA ALA A 26 -13.94 -30.73 -27.26
C ALA A 26 -15.10 -30.01 -27.96
N GLY A 27 -14.90 -29.64 -29.21
CA GLY A 27 -15.84 -28.85 -30.02
C GLY A 27 -15.89 -27.37 -29.66
N LYS A 28 -15.09 -26.87 -28.71
CA LYS A 28 -15.03 -25.45 -28.33
C LYS A 28 -13.75 -24.78 -28.84
N THR A 29 -13.81 -23.45 -28.93
CA THR A 29 -12.69 -22.59 -29.34
C THR A 29 -12.11 -21.77 -28.20
N THR A 30 -12.78 -21.72 -27.04
CA THR A 30 -12.40 -20.84 -25.95
C THR A 30 -12.41 -21.56 -24.62
N GLY A 31 -11.52 -21.09 -23.74
CA GLY A 31 -11.47 -21.46 -22.34
C GLY A 31 -10.94 -20.29 -21.52
N SER A 32 -11.28 -20.28 -20.24
CA SER A 32 -10.86 -19.22 -19.32
C SER A 32 -10.47 -19.81 -17.98
N VAL A 33 -9.61 -19.08 -17.29
CA VAL A 33 -9.23 -19.32 -15.90
C VAL A 33 -9.34 -17.98 -15.18
N VAL A 34 -9.80 -18.01 -13.94
CA VAL A 34 -9.82 -16.84 -13.05
C VAL A 34 -8.50 -16.81 -12.29
N VAL A 35 -7.89 -15.63 -12.20
CA VAL A 35 -6.71 -15.38 -11.39
C VAL A 35 -7.11 -14.29 -10.40
N ASP A 36 -7.05 -14.61 -9.11
CA ASP A 36 -7.42 -13.67 -8.06
C ASP A 36 -6.39 -12.54 -7.97
N THR A 37 -6.87 -11.34 -7.71
CA THR A 37 -6.03 -10.18 -7.41
C THR A 37 -5.94 -9.97 -5.89
N PRO A 38 -4.92 -9.27 -5.40
CA PRO A 38 -4.90 -8.79 -4.02
C PRO A 38 -6.19 -8.04 -3.67
N ALA A 39 -6.63 -8.14 -2.41
CA ALA A 39 -7.76 -7.37 -1.91
C ALA A 39 -7.37 -5.89 -1.74
N ASN A 40 -8.37 -5.00 -1.82
CA ASN A 40 -8.16 -3.58 -1.53
C ASN A 40 -7.70 -3.39 -0.08
N ASP A 41 -6.72 -2.51 0.13
CA ASP A 41 -6.30 -2.04 1.45
C ASP A 41 -5.99 -0.54 1.41
N VAL A 42 -5.21 -0.03 2.36
CA VAL A 42 -4.83 1.39 2.44
C VAL A 42 -3.39 1.65 2.02
N TYR A 43 -2.74 0.61 1.48
CA TYR A 43 -1.35 0.62 1.10
C TYR A 43 -1.19 0.57 -0.41
N LYS A 44 -0.18 1.29 -0.91
CA LYS A 44 0.21 1.24 -2.33
C LYS A 44 0.58 -0.19 -2.73
N ASN A 45 -0.32 -0.86 -3.44
CA ASN A 45 -0.19 -2.25 -3.85
C ASN A 45 -0.53 -2.50 -5.34
N GLY A 46 -0.80 -1.42 -6.10
CA GLY A 46 -0.95 -1.49 -7.55
C GLY A 46 0.16 -2.30 -8.24
N SER A 47 -0.22 -3.19 -9.16
CA SER A 47 0.69 -4.19 -9.72
C SER A 47 0.32 -4.58 -11.16
N THR A 48 1.19 -5.35 -11.81
CA THR A 48 0.97 -5.84 -13.18
C THR A 48 1.14 -7.36 -13.19
N VAL A 49 0.17 -8.07 -13.75
CA VAL A 49 0.26 -9.51 -14.01
C VAL A 49 0.57 -9.70 -15.49
N SER A 50 1.62 -10.45 -15.78
CA SER A 50 2.04 -10.84 -17.13
C SER A 50 2.15 -12.35 -17.22
N THR A 51 1.53 -12.96 -18.21
CA THR A 51 1.58 -14.42 -18.39
C THR A 51 1.68 -14.79 -19.86
N THR A 52 2.47 -15.82 -20.16
CA THR A 52 2.58 -16.42 -21.49
C THR A 52 2.00 -17.83 -21.47
N ILE A 53 1.83 -18.42 -22.65
CA ILE A 53 1.57 -19.86 -22.77
C ILE A 53 2.90 -20.57 -22.54
N GLU A 54 2.95 -21.45 -21.54
CA GLU A 54 4.12 -22.28 -21.26
C GLU A 54 4.06 -23.60 -22.04
N SER A 55 2.91 -24.26 -22.02
CA SER A 55 2.69 -25.49 -22.76
C SER A 55 1.23 -25.71 -23.12
N THR A 56 1.01 -26.57 -24.11
CA THR A 56 -0.32 -26.99 -24.55
C THR A 56 -0.34 -28.49 -24.76
N SER A 57 -1.46 -29.14 -24.47
CA SER A 57 -1.65 -30.57 -24.70
C SER A 57 -3.10 -30.87 -25.13
N GLY A 58 -3.29 -31.93 -25.92
CA GLY A 58 -4.60 -32.33 -26.44
C GLY A 58 -5.03 -31.54 -27.68
N GLY A 59 -6.33 -31.35 -27.86
CA GLY A 59 -6.91 -30.57 -28.97
C GLY A 59 -7.04 -31.31 -30.30
N ASN A 60 -6.19 -32.32 -30.58
CA ASN A 60 -6.22 -33.13 -31.81
C ASN A 60 -6.18 -32.28 -33.10
N PHE A 61 -5.20 -31.39 -33.19
CA PHE A 61 -4.93 -30.58 -34.39
C PHE A 61 -3.82 -31.21 -35.23
N GLU A 62 -3.87 -31.03 -36.56
CA GLU A 62 -2.75 -31.37 -37.45
C GLU A 62 -1.53 -30.46 -37.17
N GLN A 63 -1.77 -29.20 -36.80
CA GLN A 63 -0.75 -28.25 -36.37
C GLN A 63 -1.34 -27.26 -35.37
N LEU A 64 -0.59 -26.97 -34.30
CA LEU A 64 -0.89 -25.91 -33.34
C LEU A 64 0.36 -25.08 -33.09
N THR A 65 0.24 -23.77 -33.27
CA THR A 65 1.32 -22.80 -32.95
C THR A 65 0.80 -21.83 -31.88
N PRO A 66 1.21 -22.00 -30.61
CA PRO A 66 0.82 -21.07 -29.54
C PRO A 66 1.38 -19.65 -29.76
N SER A 67 0.62 -18.64 -29.33
CA SER A 67 1.11 -17.26 -29.26
C SER A 67 2.25 -17.16 -28.25
N THR A 68 3.31 -16.43 -28.61
CA THR A 68 4.44 -16.10 -27.72
C THR A 68 4.27 -14.73 -27.05
N THR A 69 3.30 -13.94 -27.48
CA THR A 69 3.01 -12.62 -26.90
C THR A 69 2.42 -12.77 -25.49
N PRO A 70 3.01 -12.14 -24.46
CA PRO A 70 2.44 -12.15 -23.11
C PRO A 70 1.08 -11.46 -23.07
N ALA A 71 0.14 -12.05 -22.33
CA ALA A 71 -1.06 -11.36 -21.88
C ALA A 71 -0.71 -10.53 -20.65
N VAL A 72 -0.97 -9.23 -20.69
CA VAL A 72 -0.66 -8.29 -19.61
C VAL A 72 -1.95 -7.68 -19.08
N THR A 73 -2.09 -7.62 -17.76
CA THR A 73 -3.20 -6.95 -17.07
C THR A 73 -2.63 -6.07 -15.97
N THR A 74 -2.97 -4.78 -16.03
CA THR A 74 -2.61 -3.80 -15.00
C THR A 74 -3.70 -3.76 -13.94
N ILE A 75 -3.33 -3.95 -12.68
CA ILE A 75 -4.19 -3.81 -11.52
C ILE A 75 -3.97 -2.41 -10.97
N THR A 76 -4.95 -1.54 -11.19
CA THR A 76 -4.97 -0.21 -10.61
C THR A 76 -5.49 -0.28 -9.19
N ASP A 77 -4.73 0.31 -8.28
CA ASP A 77 -5.09 0.40 -6.87
C ASP A 77 -6.25 1.39 -6.64
N SER A 78 -7.02 1.19 -5.57
CA SER A 78 -7.93 2.23 -5.09
C SER A 78 -7.14 3.35 -4.42
N ILE A 79 -7.79 4.49 -4.16
CA ILE A 79 -7.23 5.49 -3.27
C ILE A 79 -8.04 5.47 -1.98
N ASP A 80 -7.40 5.07 -0.88
CA ASP A 80 -7.91 5.21 0.47
C ASP A 80 -7.13 6.26 1.26
N ASN A 81 -7.86 7.11 2.00
CA ASN A 81 -7.27 8.22 2.72
C ASN A 81 -6.93 7.83 4.17
N THR A 82 -5.66 8.01 4.55
CA THR A 82 -5.23 7.94 5.95
C THR A 82 -5.11 9.35 6.54
N GLY A 83 -5.76 9.60 7.67
CA GLY A 83 -5.60 10.83 8.44
C GLY A 83 -4.44 10.76 9.42
N LEU A 84 -3.76 11.87 9.65
CA LEU A 84 -2.70 12.01 10.66
C LEU A 84 -2.98 13.21 11.57
N THR A 85 -3.02 13.00 12.88
CA THR A 85 -3.25 14.03 13.89
C THR A 85 -2.05 14.19 14.82
N LEU A 86 -1.85 15.39 15.36
CA LEU A 86 -0.81 15.71 16.32
C LEU A 86 -1.46 16.24 17.60
N THR A 87 -1.00 15.77 18.75
CA THR A 87 -1.44 16.24 20.07
C THR A 87 -0.24 16.45 20.98
N ALA A 88 -0.39 17.34 21.96
CA ALA A 88 0.58 17.59 23.02
C ALA A 88 -0.11 17.61 24.38
N ASN A 89 0.64 17.41 25.47
CA ASN A 89 0.13 17.58 26.82
C ASN A 89 -0.17 19.06 27.13
N ASN A 90 -1.40 19.34 27.60
CA ASN A 90 -1.99 20.68 27.64
C ASN A 90 -1.32 21.69 28.58
N THR A 91 -0.66 21.24 29.66
CA THR A 91 -0.08 22.14 30.65
C THR A 91 1.13 21.50 31.29
N ILE A 92 2.24 22.23 31.30
CA ILE A 92 3.50 21.83 31.91
C ILE A 92 4.08 22.99 32.70
N THR A 93 4.82 22.68 33.76
CA THR A 93 5.63 23.65 34.48
C THR A 93 6.93 23.90 33.73
N GLU A 94 7.52 25.09 33.88
CA GLU A 94 8.85 25.40 33.33
C GLU A 94 9.90 24.40 33.82
N GLY A 95 10.82 24.00 32.93
CA GLY A 95 11.72 22.87 33.17
C GLY A 95 11.06 21.50 33.08
N GLY A 96 9.80 21.43 32.62
CA GLY A 96 9.08 20.19 32.32
C GLY A 96 9.33 19.66 30.91
N GLN A 97 8.60 18.60 30.57
CA GLN A 97 8.69 17.90 29.28
C GLN A 97 7.36 17.98 28.51
N ILE A 98 7.43 18.30 27.22
CA ILE A 98 6.30 18.20 26.29
C ILE A 98 6.36 16.85 25.61
N THR A 99 5.28 16.08 25.66
CA THR A 99 5.13 14.84 24.88
C THR A 99 4.24 15.11 23.69
N TYR A 100 4.82 15.07 22.48
CA TYR A 100 4.06 15.13 21.25
C TYR A 100 3.70 13.73 20.80
N THR A 101 2.43 13.51 20.45
CA THR A 101 1.92 12.23 19.97
C THR A 101 1.30 12.40 18.59
N ALA A 102 1.80 11.63 17.62
CA ALA A 102 1.24 11.53 16.29
C ALA A 102 0.33 10.30 16.21
N THR A 103 -0.89 10.46 15.69
CA THR A 103 -1.88 9.37 15.58
C THR A 103 -2.45 9.28 14.17
N LEU A 104 -2.39 8.10 13.58
CA LEU A 104 -2.92 7.73 12.28
C LEU A 104 -4.31 7.07 12.41
N THR A 105 -5.16 7.25 11.40
CA THR A 105 -6.45 6.52 11.31
C THR A 105 -6.27 5.08 10.86
N ASN A 106 -5.14 4.75 10.22
CA ASN A 106 -4.82 3.43 9.72
C ASN A 106 -3.37 3.05 10.10
N PRO A 107 -3.06 1.76 10.34
CA PRO A 107 -1.71 1.35 10.69
C PRO A 107 -0.70 1.67 9.58
N ALA A 108 0.51 2.09 9.93
CA ALA A 108 1.57 2.35 8.95
C ALA A 108 2.03 1.04 8.27
N GLY A 109 2.06 0.99 6.94
CA GLY A 109 2.50 -0.21 6.21
C GLY A 109 4.01 -0.42 6.27
N THR A 110 4.75 0.69 6.36
CA THR A 110 6.18 0.73 6.66
C THR A 110 6.44 1.72 7.79
N ALA A 111 7.65 1.69 8.38
CA ALA A 111 8.03 2.69 9.37
C ALA A 111 7.86 4.10 8.80
N MET A 112 7.38 5.02 9.63
CA MET A 112 7.07 6.39 9.26
C MET A 112 7.74 7.37 10.21
N SER A 113 8.24 8.47 9.66
CA SER A 113 8.81 9.59 10.42
C SER A 113 7.93 10.82 10.23
N VAL A 114 7.62 11.51 11.33
CA VAL A 114 6.88 12.78 11.36
C VAL A 114 7.81 13.85 11.93
N THR A 115 8.20 14.80 11.10
CA THR A 115 9.02 15.94 11.51
C THR A 115 8.11 17.08 11.91
N LEU A 116 8.33 17.62 13.11
CA LEU A 116 7.57 18.72 13.68
C LEU A 116 8.26 20.06 13.40
N SER A 117 7.50 21.16 13.43
CA SER A 117 8.01 22.52 13.18
C SER A 117 9.05 23.01 14.20
N ASN A 118 9.20 22.33 15.33
CA ASN A 118 10.24 22.58 16.33
C ASN A 118 11.50 21.71 16.10
N GLY A 119 11.55 20.95 15.00
CA GLY A 119 12.65 20.05 14.64
C GLY A 119 12.60 18.66 15.30
N ALA A 120 11.66 18.39 16.21
CA ALA A 120 11.50 17.07 16.81
C ALA A 120 10.96 16.05 15.79
N VAL A 121 11.34 14.79 15.97
CA VAL A 121 10.94 13.69 15.08
C VAL A 121 10.19 12.63 15.86
N ILE A 122 8.97 12.31 15.42
CA ILE A 122 8.19 11.18 15.92
C ILE A 122 8.33 10.01 14.96
N ASN A 123 8.76 8.85 15.47
CA ASN A 123 8.78 7.61 14.72
C ASN A 123 7.52 6.78 15.02
N ILE A 124 6.87 6.31 13.96
CA ILE A 124 5.77 5.33 14.02
C ILE A 124 6.27 4.06 13.36
N GLU A 125 6.33 2.97 14.13
CA GLU A 125 6.78 1.67 13.61
C GLU A 125 5.79 1.09 12.60
N ALA A 126 6.26 0.20 11.74
CA ALA A 126 5.40 -0.56 10.85
C ALA A 126 4.34 -1.35 11.64
N GLY A 127 3.11 -1.36 11.15
CA GLY A 127 1.93 -1.95 11.78
C GLY A 127 1.37 -1.16 12.95
N LYS A 128 1.91 0.01 13.30
CA LYS A 128 1.40 0.86 14.38
C LYS A 128 0.63 2.06 13.85
N THR A 129 -0.26 2.59 14.70
CA THR A 129 -1.05 3.80 14.43
C THR A 129 -0.55 5.01 15.18
N SER A 130 0.44 4.87 16.07
CA SER A 130 0.89 5.98 16.91
C SER A 130 2.37 5.93 17.21
N GLY A 131 2.95 7.10 17.43
CA GLY A 131 4.30 7.30 17.96
C GLY A 131 4.35 8.56 18.80
N SER A 132 5.37 8.69 19.64
CA SER A 132 5.57 9.87 20.48
C SER A 132 7.03 10.30 20.56
N VAL A 133 7.25 11.59 20.79
CA VAL A 133 8.56 12.16 21.12
C VAL A 133 8.42 13.08 22.32
N VAL A 134 9.44 13.09 23.15
CA VAL A 134 9.50 13.97 24.32
C VAL A 134 10.54 15.06 24.07
N VAL A 135 10.15 16.30 24.34
CA VAL A 135 10.98 17.51 24.15
C VAL A 135 11.05 18.26 25.47
N ASP A 136 12.27 18.54 25.93
CA ASP A 136 12.50 19.34 27.13
C ASP A 136 12.13 20.80 26.88
N THR A 137 11.51 21.43 27.88
CA THR A 137 11.31 22.88 27.87
C THR A 137 12.50 23.62 28.45
N PRO A 138 12.68 24.91 28.10
CA PRO A 138 13.67 25.74 28.75
C PRO A 138 13.57 25.67 30.27
N ALA A 139 14.71 25.66 30.95
CA ALA A 139 14.76 25.74 32.40
C ALA A 139 14.06 27.01 32.89
N ASN A 140 13.47 26.92 34.07
CA ASN A 140 12.85 28.06 34.75
C ASN A 140 13.83 29.23 34.85
N ASP A 141 13.38 30.41 34.45
CA ASP A 141 14.11 31.67 34.51
C ASP A 141 13.22 32.70 35.22
N VAL A 142 13.78 33.37 36.23
CA VAL A 142 13.11 34.37 37.07
C VAL A 142 12.54 35.55 36.25
N TYR A 143 13.02 35.76 35.02
CA TYR A 143 12.62 36.88 34.16
C TYR A 143 11.62 36.51 33.04
N LYS A 144 11.34 35.22 32.79
CA LYS A 144 10.37 34.80 31.77
C LYS A 144 9.10 34.30 32.46
N ASN A 145 7.95 34.84 32.06
CA ASN A 145 6.65 34.31 32.45
C ASN A 145 6.07 33.50 31.29
N GLY A 146 5.31 32.46 31.64
CA GLY A 146 4.86 31.37 30.76
C GLY A 146 4.53 31.77 29.31
N SER A 147 5.02 30.95 28.38
CA SER A 147 4.78 31.09 26.94
C SER A 147 3.95 29.93 26.42
N THR A 148 3.04 30.19 25.48
CA THR A 148 2.35 29.14 24.73
C THR A 148 3.33 28.52 23.74
N VAL A 149 3.59 27.22 23.86
CA VAL A 149 4.28 26.45 22.82
C VAL A 149 3.22 25.91 21.87
N SER A 150 3.39 26.16 20.58
CA SER A 150 2.54 25.57 19.53
C SER A 150 3.44 24.85 18.53
N THR A 151 3.02 23.69 18.05
CA THR A 151 3.82 22.88 17.12
C THR A 151 2.94 22.23 16.08
N THR A 152 3.38 22.28 14.82
CA THR A 152 2.67 21.68 13.69
C THR A 152 3.48 20.54 13.10
N ILE A 153 2.83 19.72 12.28
CA ILE A 153 3.52 18.77 11.40
C ILE A 153 4.18 19.55 10.26
N GLU A 154 5.49 19.43 10.09
CA GLU A 154 6.24 20.07 9.00
C GLU A 154 6.35 19.14 7.79
N SER A 155 6.72 17.87 8.00
CA SER A 155 6.83 16.88 6.94
C SER A 155 6.64 15.46 7.46
N THR A 156 6.35 14.55 6.52
CA THR A 156 6.24 13.11 6.82
C THR A 156 6.94 12.29 5.74
N THR A 157 7.53 11.17 6.13
CA THR A 157 8.13 10.20 5.21
C THR A 157 7.80 8.78 5.64
N GLY A 158 7.63 7.86 4.68
CA GLY A 158 7.29 6.45 4.95
C GLY A 158 5.79 6.18 5.05
N GLY A 159 5.40 5.15 5.78
CA GLY A 159 4.00 4.77 6.03
C GLY A 159 3.31 3.95 4.92
N ASN A 160 3.78 4.06 3.68
CA ASN A 160 3.28 3.31 2.51
C ASN A 160 1.79 3.51 2.15
N PHE A 161 1.16 4.60 2.60
CA PHE A 161 -0.25 4.89 2.28
C PHE A 161 -0.45 5.28 0.81
N GLU A 162 -1.63 5.01 0.23
CA GLU A 162 -1.99 5.60 -1.07
C GLU A 162 -2.11 7.12 -0.95
N GLN A 163 -2.83 7.58 0.07
CA GLN A 163 -2.96 8.99 0.42
C GLN A 163 -2.84 9.22 1.93
N LEU A 164 -2.08 10.25 2.29
CA LEU A 164 -1.95 10.72 3.66
C LEU A 164 -2.43 12.18 3.75
N THR A 165 -3.30 12.46 4.71
CA THR A 165 -3.80 13.81 5.00
C THR A 165 -3.41 14.21 6.43
N PRO A 166 -2.30 14.96 6.59
CA PRO A 166 -1.93 15.54 7.88
C PRO A 166 -2.88 16.64 8.35
N SER A 167 -3.11 16.67 9.66
CA SER A 167 -3.80 17.77 10.33
C SER A 167 -3.03 19.07 10.15
N THR A 168 -3.76 20.14 9.81
CA THR A 168 -3.25 21.51 9.79
C THR A 168 -3.48 22.23 11.12
N THR A 169 -4.17 21.60 12.07
CA THR A 169 -4.38 22.15 13.41
C THR A 169 -3.11 21.95 14.25
N PRO A 170 -2.50 23.02 14.78
CA PRO A 170 -1.36 22.90 15.68
C PRO A 170 -1.73 22.17 16.97
N ALA A 171 -0.77 21.41 17.51
CA ALA A 171 -0.81 20.89 18.86
C ALA A 171 -0.34 21.92 19.89
#